data_AF-A0A3M8SXK6-F1
#
_entry.id   AF-A0A3M8SXK6-F1
#
_cell.length_a   1.000
_cell.length_b   1.000
_cell.length_c   1.000
_cell.angle_alpha   90.00
_cell.angle_beta   90.00
_cell.angle_gamma   90.00
#
_symmetry.space_group_name_H-M   'P 1'
#
loop_
_entity.id
_entity.type
_entity.pdbx_description
1 polymer ?
#
loop_
_entity_poly.entity_id
_entity_poly.type
_entity_poly.pdbx_seq_one_letter_code
_entity_poly.pdbx_strand_id
1 'polypeptide(L)'
;MRAARLHRKRRDASNGDSDPCKGNAMRPESTAVWLLCLALPMAAPPAAAQSGAYVYTAPVDYNRTIPRYPRPPGFADPARRVVLDRGNALPVQLASDAWTFEPLYRRTANGDFVPVSAPGWRALNLSCPSQPVPGGNARARMIDLAVAEWAWFGLPVLDLSMGEVTAVPRGTAADPFEILDTRRNFAIGPRVARRALRLGLMEDDPEVGATIAGYWAASGGDGALRVQSLLNLGSRDAGWAVPWSAAFVSWLACESGMSQQAFRRSGSHYEYVRAAVHARDGQDPYHAYLAYNLDETLPEPGDLLCTARSGSHYRSIADVRNNGAGAMHCDLVVKSDPAHHRLYGIGGNVAQAVTLSVIATDGQGRPLADGELAGANHWFAVLKLRDPGGATHDLDDSPSMLALFQEHRRYAASTGSPAPGPLPAAAPTDTTPDAVAPASTTPPTATSKPTRRRGGR
;
A
#
# COMPACT_ATOMS: atom_id res chain seq x y z
N MET A 1 -12.41 2.72 45.87
CA MET A 1 -11.31 1.81 46.27
C MET A 1 -10.19 1.93 45.24
N ARG A 2 -9.04 2.43 45.72
CA ARG A 2 -7.66 2.47 45.19
C ARG A 2 -7.39 2.45 43.67
N ALA A 3 -7.14 3.65 43.14
CA ALA A 3 -6.22 3.90 42.03
C ALA A 3 -4.76 3.89 42.54
N ALA A 4 -3.84 3.25 41.82
CA ALA A 4 -2.41 3.24 42.15
C ALA A 4 -1.65 4.29 41.31
N ARG A 5 -1.04 5.25 42.02
CA ARG A 5 -0.14 6.29 41.51
C ARG A 5 1.19 5.67 41.03
N LEU A 6 1.66 6.09 39.87
CA LEU A 6 3.08 5.96 39.48
C LEU A 6 3.80 7.28 39.77
N HIS A 7 4.84 7.19 40.60
CA HIS A 7 5.68 8.30 41.01
C HIS A 7 6.65 8.70 39.89
N ARG A 8 6.53 9.95 39.41
CA ARG A 8 7.53 10.63 38.57
C ARG A 8 8.49 11.38 39.48
N LYS A 9 9.78 11.01 39.49
CA LYS A 9 10.81 11.70 40.27
C LYS A 9 11.39 12.84 39.43
N ARG A 10 10.98 14.08 39.74
CA ARG A 10 11.68 15.31 39.31
C ARG A 10 12.96 15.46 40.13
N ARG A 11 14.04 15.93 39.51
CA ARG A 11 15.11 16.68 40.18
C ARG A 11 15.32 17.96 39.38
N ASP A 12 15.09 19.10 40.03
CA ASP A 12 15.34 20.42 39.51
C ASP A 12 16.78 20.88 39.84
N ALA A 13 17.38 21.51 38.83
CA ALA A 13 18.30 22.66 38.78
C ALA A 13 19.35 22.95 39.88
N SER A 14 20.59 23.24 39.42
CA SER A 14 21.20 24.58 39.62
C SER A 14 22.44 24.80 38.73
N ASN A 15 22.51 26.00 38.15
CA ASN A 15 23.53 26.60 37.27
C ASN A 15 24.98 26.50 37.76
N GLY A 16 25.92 26.54 36.81
CA GLY A 16 27.34 26.82 37.04
C GLY A 16 28.12 26.88 35.72
N ASP A 17 28.24 28.09 35.20
CA ASP A 17 29.00 28.51 34.02
C ASP A 17 30.51 28.23 34.18
N SER A 18 31.20 27.75 33.12
CA SER A 18 32.64 27.90 32.78
C SER A 18 33.21 26.71 31.99
N ASP A 19 33.39 26.90 30.67
CA ASP A 19 34.57 26.42 29.92
C ASP A 19 35.80 27.27 30.35
N PRO A 20 37.08 26.86 30.24
CA PRO A 20 37.64 26.11 29.10
C PRO A 20 38.86 25.16 29.38
N CYS A 21 39.25 24.41 28.35
CA CYS A 21 40.64 24.03 27.97
C CYS A 21 41.64 23.50 29.03
N LYS A 22 42.07 22.22 28.87
CA LYS A 22 43.48 21.75 28.69
C LYS A 22 43.72 20.33 29.23
N GLY A 23 44.59 19.59 28.53
CA GLY A 23 45.47 18.56 29.12
C GLY A 23 45.16 17.13 28.67
N ASN A 24 45.73 16.67 27.56
CA ASN A 24 46.97 15.88 27.49
C ASN A 24 46.92 14.49 28.16
N ALA A 25 46.91 13.48 27.28
CA ALA A 25 47.79 12.31 27.22
C ALA A 25 48.42 11.78 28.53
N MET A 26 48.12 10.51 28.85
CA MET A 26 49.13 9.51 29.21
C MET A 26 48.56 8.08 29.10
N ARG A 27 49.22 7.24 28.32
CA ARG A 27 49.30 5.77 28.42
C ARG A 27 50.76 5.46 28.85
N PRO A 28 51.13 4.20 29.15
CA PRO A 28 50.44 3.12 29.85
C PRO A 28 51.35 2.54 30.98
N GLU A 29 50.80 1.74 31.90
CA GLU A 29 51.63 0.81 32.67
C GLU A 29 51.10 -0.61 32.60
N SER A 30 52.04 -1.48 32.24
CA SER A 30 51.92 -2.91 32.06
C SER A 30 52.00 -3.63 33.40
N THR A 31 51.21 -4.67 33.59
CA THR A 31 51.59 -5.76 34.49
C THR A 31 50.99 -7.07 33.98
N ALA A 32 51.91 -7.98 33.66
CA ALA A 32 51.64 -9.32 33.18
C ALA A 32 51.16 -10.21 34.33
N VAL A 33 50.15 -11.05 34.07
CA VAL A 33 49.81 -12.19 34.93
C VAL A 33 49.76 -13.44 34.06
N TRP A 34 50.48 -14.45 34.55
CA TRP A 34 50.81 -15.72 33.91
C TRP A 34 49.60 -16.64 33.70
N LEU A 35 49.57 -17.29 32.53
CA LEU A 35 48.72 -18.44 32.22
C LEU A 35 49.17 -19.67 33.03
N LEU A 36 48.21 -20.37 33.65
CA LEU A 36 48.37 -21.77 34.04
C LEU A 36 47.27 -22.59 33.35
N CYS A 37 47.68 -23.41 32.38
CA CYS A 37 46.85 -24.39 31.69
C CYS A 37 46.60 -25.60 32.59
N LEU A 38 45.33 -25.95 32.83
CA LEU A 38 44.92 -27.28 33.28
C LEU A 38 43.98 -27.87 32.24
N ALA A 39 44.46 -28.91 31.56
CA ALA A 39 43.72 -29.70 30.60
C ALA A 39 42.80 -30.71 31.34
N LEU A 40 41.52 -30.68 31.04
CA LEU A 40 40.54 -31.72 31.40
C LEU A 40 39.96 -32.31 30.09
N PRO A 41 39.74 -33.62 30.02
CA PRO A 41 39.38 -34.30 28.77
C PRO A 41 37.94 -34.00 28.35
N MET A 42 37.78 -33.78 27.05
CA MET A 42 36.50 -33.57 26.38
C MET A 42 35.62 -34.81 26.46
N ALA A 43 34.45 -34.68 27.08
CA ALA A 43 33.35 -35.61 26.88
C ALA A 43 32.55 -35.16 25.63
N ALA A 44 32.49 -36.03 24.63
CA ALA A 44 31.71 -35.81 23.42
C ALA A 44 30.21 -35.74 23.75
N PRO A 45 29.45 -34.74 23.24
CA PRO A 45 28.01 -34.75 23.36
C PRO A 45 27.42 -35.87 22.49
N PRO A 46 26.30 -36.50 22.91
CA PRO A 46 25.65 -37.54 22.13
C PRO A 46 25.16 -36.98 20.78
N ALA A 47 25.27 -37.80 19.75
CA ALA A 47 24.89 -37.48 18.38
C ALA A 47 23.50 -36.83 18.33
N ALA A 48 23.45 -35.58 17.86
CA ALA A 48 22.22 -34.91 17.52
C ALA A 48 21.51 -35.75 16.44
N ALA A 49 20.36 -36.31 16.79
CA ALA A 49 19.45 -36.88 15.82
C ALA A 49 19.19 -35.82 14.74
N GLN A 50 19.52 -36.15 13.49
CA GLN A 50 19.14 -35.36 12.33
C GLN A 50 17.60 -35.33 12.28
N SER A 51 17.00 -34.33 12.90
CA SER A 51 15.58 -34.03 12.72
C SER A 51 15.43 -33.46 11.32
N GLY A 52 14.90 -34.28 10.42
CA GLY A 52 14.72 -33.97 9.01
C GLY A 52 14.04 -32.63 8.77
N ALA A 53 14.41 -31.99 7.68
CA ALA A 53 13.74 -30.83 7.15
C ALA A 53 12.26 -31.15 6.89
N TYR A 54 11.38 -30.77 7.81
CA TYR A 54 9.95 -30.75 7.55
C TYR A 54 9.62 -29.51 6.73
N VAL A 55 9.31 -29.73 5.46
CA VAL A 55 8.60 -28.77 4.61
C VAL A 55 7.29 -28.42 5.32
N TYR A 56 7.07 -27.14 5.57
CA TYR A 56 5.79 -26.68 6.11
C TYR A 56 4.69 -27.03 5.11
N THR A 57 3.80 -27.92 5.53
CA THR A 57 2.51 -28.17 4.89
C THR A 57 1.50 -27.29 5.62
N ALA A 58 0.88 -26.38 4.88
CA ALA A 58 -0.20 -25.55 5.40
C ALA A 58 -1.31 -26.44 5.99
N PRO A 59 -2.01 -26.01 7.06
CA PRO A 59 -3.19 -26.71 7.53
C PRO A 59 -4.15 -26.91 6.35
N VAL A 60 -4.49 -28.17 6.12
CA VAL A 60 -5.45 -28.64 5.14
C VAL A 60 -6.79 -28.04 5.54
N ASP A 61 -7.35 -27.11 4.75
CA ASP A 61 -8.81 -26.97 4.51
C ASP A 61 -9.23 -25.71 3.73
N TYR A 62 -8.32 -24.81 3.35
CA TYR A 62 -8.62 -23.75 2.36
C TYR A 62 -7.45 -23.52 1.40
N ASN A 63 -7.16 -24.50 0.54
CA ASN A 63 -6.28 -24.27 -0.61
C ASN A 63 -7.03 -23.44 -1.65
N ARG A 64 -7.03 -22.11 -1.50
CA ARG A 64 -7.64 -21.20 -2.46
C ARG A 64 -6.79 -21.20 -3.71
N THR A 65 -7.34 -21.70 -4.81
CA THR A 65 -6.73 -21.59 -6.13
C THR A 65 -6.96 -20.18 -6.68
N ILE A 66 -6.24 -19.19 -6.15
CA ILE A 66 -6.19 -17.86 -6.76
C ILE A 66 -5.20 -17.94 -7.93
N PRO A 67 -5.60 -17.55 -9.16
CA PRO A 67 -4.69 -17.48 -10.28
C PRO A 67 -3.48 -16.64 -9.93
N ARG A 68 -2.28 -17.19 -10.17
CA ARG A 68 -1.02 -16.50 -9.92
C ARG A 68 -0.41 -16.13 -11.25
N TYR A 69 -0.06 -14.85 -11.37
CA TYR A 69 0.64 -14.35 -12.54
C TYR A 69 2.08 -14.07 -12.12
N PRO A 70 3.05 -14.91 -12.54
CA PRO A 70 4.43 -14.73 -12.15
C PRO A 70 4.96 -13.40 -12.70
N ARG A 71 5.84 -12.76 -11.94
CA ARG A 71 6.55 -11.56 -12.38
C ARG A 71 7.32 -11.88 -13.67
N PRO A 72 7.32 -10.99 -14.69
CA PRO A 72 8.12 -11.20 -15.88
C PRO A 72 9.62 -11.30 -15.57
N PRO A 73 10.43 -11.96 -16.43
CA PRO A 73 11.88 -11.99 -16.26
C PRO A 73 12.49 -10.60 -16.13
N GLY A 74 13.46 -10.42 -15.21
CA GLY A 74 14.11 -9.13 -14.96
C GLY A 74 13.36 -8.20 -13.99
N PHE A 75 12.23 -8.63 -13.44
CA PHE A 75 11.53 -7.92 -12.37
C PHE A 75 12.09 -8.32 -11.01
N ALA A 76 12.24 -7.33 -10.12
CA ALA A 76 12.70 -7.57 -8.76
C ALA A 76 11.62 -8.33 -7.97
N ASP A 77 12.05 -9.32 -7.20
CA ASP A 77 11.19 -10.01 -6.24
C ASP A 77 11.39 -9.39 -4.85
N PRO A 78 10.39 -8.66 -4.30
CA PRO A 78 10.50 -8.04 -2.99
C PRO A 78 10.85 -9.05 -1.88
N ALA A 79 10.38 -10.30 -1.99
CA ALA A 79 10.59 -11.33 -0.98
C ALA A 79 12.08 -11.64 -0.76
N ARG A 80 12.95 -11.40 -1.76
CA ARG A 80 14.39 -11.61 -1.66
C ARG A 80 15.10 -10.59 -0.76
N ARG A 81 14.41 -9.51 -0.36
CA ARG A 81 14.97 -8.46 0.51
C ARG A 81 14.91 -8.83 1.99
N VAL A 82 14.25 -9.94 2.34
CA VAL A 82 13.99 -10.34 3.72
C VAL A 82 14.22 -11.83 3.94
N VAL A 83 14.35 -12.21 5.21
CA VAL A 83 14.29 -13.61 5.66
C VAL A 83 13.36 -13.70 6.86
N LEU A 84 12.60 -14.79 6.96
CA LEU A 84 11.80 -15.09 8.14
C LEU A 84 12.70 -15.77 9.19
N ASP A 85 12.98 -15.08 10.29
CA ASP A 85 13.52 -15.69 11.49
C ASP A 85 12.37 -16.38 12.24
N ARG A 86 12.50 -17.67 12.57
CA ARG A 86 11.45 -18.45 13.25
C ARG A 86 11.46 -18.30 14.78
N GLY A 87 12.11 -17.25 15.30
CA GLY A 87 12.06 -16.88 16.71
C GLY A 87 13.16 -17.50 17.56
N ASN A 88 14.28 -17.92 16.96
CA ASN A 88 15.43 -18.45 17.69
C ASN A 88 16.57 -17.43 17.86
N ALA A 89 16.58 -16.30 17.14
CA ALA A 89 17.75 -15.42 17.12
C ALA A 89 17.53 -13.99 17.64
N LEU A 90 16.30 -13.45 17.67
CA LEU A 90 16.09 -12.05 18.08
C LEU A 90 14.94 -11.86 19.09
N PRO A 91 15.14 -11.06 20.15
CA PRO A 91 14.08 -10.68 21.05
C PRO A 91 13.12 -9.71 20.35
N VAL A 92 11.83 -9.91 20.60
CA VAL A 92 10.77 -8.99 20.17
C VAL A 92 11.01 -7.63 20.78
N GLN A 93 10.90 -6.58 19.98
CA GLN A 93 11.18 -5.21 20.40
C GLN A 93 9.87 -4.42 20.53
N LEU A 94 9.66 -3.81 21.70
CA LEU A 94 8.62 -2.82 21.95
C LEU A 94 9.14 -1.42 21.63
N ALA A 95 8.35 -0.61 20.95
CA ALA A 95 8.63 0.82 20.87
C ALA A 95 8.35 1.46 22.24
N SER A 96 9.36 2.08 22.86
CA SER A 96 9.20 2.78 24.14
C SER A 96 8.81 4.24 23.93
N ASP A 97 9.51 4.95 23.05
CA ASP A 97 9.29 6.33 22.58
C ASP A 97 9.70 6.43 21.08
N ALA A 98 9.66 7.62 20.47
CA ALA A 98 9.88 7.93 19.03
C ALA A 98 11.02 7.14 18.32
N TRP A 99 10.77 5.86 18.04
CA TRP A 99 11.67 4.85 17.45
C TRP A 99 12.80 4.30 18.35
N THR A 100 12.71 4.45 19.68
CA THR A 100 13.53 3.66 20.61
C THR A 100 12.89 2.30 20.87
N PHE A 101 13.68 1.24 20.80
CA PHE A 101 13.22 -0.14 20.86
C PHE A 101 13.83 -0.86 22.06
N GLU A 102 12.98 -1.45 22.90
CA GLU A 102 13.39 -2.26 24.05
C GLU A 102 12.89 -3.70 23.93
N PRO A 103 13.67 -4.71 24.34
CA PRO A 103 13.21 -6.09 24.32
C PRO A 103 11.96 -6.29 25.20
N LEU A 104 10.97 -7.03 24.69
CA LEU A 104 9.87 -7.55 25.48
C LEU A 104 10.39 -8.68 26.37
N TYR A 105 10.18 -8.57 27.68
CA TYR A 105 10.55 -9.61 28.64
C TYR A 105 9.32 -10.33 29.18
N ARG A 106 9.44 -11.65 29.40
CA ARG A 106 8.49 -12.44 30.18
C ARG A 106 9.12 -12.84 31.51
N ARG A 107 8.31 -12.84 32.57
CA ARG A 107 8.72 -13.36 33.88
C ARG A 107 8.66 -14.89 33.87
N THR A 108 9.72 -15.53 34.31
CA THR A 108 9.82 -16.99 34.48
C THR A 108 9.20 -17.42 35.81
N ALA A 109 8.96 -18.72 35.97
CA ALA A 109 8.45 -19.30 37.22
C ALA A 109 9.37 -19.02 38.41
N ASN A 110 10.68 -18.85 38.18
CA ASN A 110 11.69 -18.58 39.21
C ASN A 110 11.78 -17.09 39.57
N GLY A 111 11.03 -16.22 38.90
CA GLY A 111 11.02 -14.78 39.12
C GLY A 111 11.96 -13.98 38.20
N ASP A 112 12.83 -14.64 37.43
CA ASP A 112 13.72 -14.00 36.46
C ASP A 112 12.98 -13.47 35.23
N PHE A 113 13.59 -12.52 34.51
CA PHE A 113 13.07 -11.99 33.25
C PHE A 113 13.90 -12.50 32.09
N VAL A 114 13.24 -13.13 31.12
CA VAL A 114 13.88 -13.58 29.87
C VAL A 114 13.24 -12.88 28.67
N PRO A 115 14.02 -12.52 27.65
CA PRO A 115 13.47 -11.94 26.44
C PRO A 115 12.46 -12.89 25.78
N VAL A 116 11.40 -12.32 25.24
CA VAL A 116 10.42 -13.01 24.41
C VAL A 116 10.94 -12.97 22.98
N SER A 117 11.11 -14.13 22.37
CA SER A 117 11.40 -14.25 20.94
C SER A 117 10.15 -14.65 20.18
N ALA A 118 10.02 -14.13 18.96
CA ALA A 118 8.90 -14.44 18.07
C ALA A 118 9.38 -14.58 16.64
N PRO A 119 8.64 -15.33 15.80
CA PRO A 119 8.86 -15.30 14.37
C PRO A 119 8.74 -13.88 13.81
N GLY A 120 9.76 -13.43 13.10
CA GLY A 120 9.89 -12.06 12.63
C GLY A 120 10.62 -11.97 11.29
N TRP A 121 10.25 -10.99 10.49
CA TRP A 121 10.97 -10.68 9.26
C TRP A 121 12.23 -9.88 9.59
N ARG A 122 13.35 -10.27 9.00
CA ARG A 122 14.61 -9.51 9.06
C ARG A 122 14.99 -9.04 7.67
N ALA A 123 15.26 -7.75 7.53
CA ALA A 123 15.75 -7.20 6.27
C ALA A 123 17.18 -7.70 6.01
N LEU A 124 17.40 -8.20 4.79
CA LEU A 124 18.71 -8.54 4.23
C LEU A 124 19.25 -7.37 3.40
N ASN A 125 18.37 -6.60 2.76
CA ASN A 125 18.75 -5.48 1.90
C ASN A 125 17.81 -4.28 2.07
N LEU A 126 18.33 -3.25 2.75
CA LEU A 126 17.68 -1.93 2.89
C LEU A 126 18.10 -0.93 1.79
N SER A 127 19.12 -1.30 1.01
CA SER A 127 19.74 -0.44 0.00
C SER A 127 18.90 -0.37 -1.27
N CYS A 128 18.91 0.80 -1.89
CA CYS A 128 18.38 1.03 -3.23
C CYS A 128 19.52 1.63 -4.04
N PRO A 129 20.42 0.80 -4.57
CA PRO A 129 21.48 1.31 -5.42
C PRO A 129 20.82 2.02 -6.61
N SER A 130 21.35 3.19 -6.98
CA SER A 130 20.99 3.87 -8.22
C SER A 130 21.48 3.01 -9.39
N GLN A 131 20.73 1.96 -9.70
CA GLN A 131 21.01 1.09 -10.82
C GLN A 131 20.50 1.78 -12.09
N PRO A 132 21.25 1.72 -13.20
CA PRO A 132 20.72 2.15 -14.49
C PRO A 132 19.46 1.36 -14.79
N VAL A 133 18.34 2.07 -15.00
CA VAL A 133 17.10 1.43 -15.43
C VAL A 133 17.33 0.88 -16.85
N PRO A 134 17.08 -0.41 -17.12
CA PRO A 134 17.09 -0.92 -18.49
C PRO A 134 16.09 -0.11 -19.33
N GLY A 135 16.57 0.59 -20.37
CA GLY A 135 15.75 1.50 -21.18
C GLY A 135 15.67 2.96 -20.67
N GLY A 136 16.28 3.28 -19.51
CA GLY A 136 16.53 4.65 -19.05
C GLY A 136 15.34 5.41 -18.47
N ASN A 137 14.13 4.84 -18.41
CA ASN A 137 12.92 5.54 -17.95
C ASN A 137 12.42 5.01 -16.59
N ALA A 138 12.67 5.76 -15.51
CA ALA A 138 12.18 5.43 -14.16
C ALA A 138 10.64 5.43 -14.07
N ARG A 139 9.96 6.30 -14.82
CA ARG A 139 8.48 6.37 -14.89
C ARG A 139 7.90 5.04 -15.40
N ALA A 140 8.39 4.62 -16.57
CA ALA A 140 7.99 3.37 -17.21
C ALA A 140 8.26 2.16 -16.30
N ARG A 141 9.43 2.15 -15.66
CA ARG A 141 9.79 1.07 -14.72
C ARG A 141 8.90 1.04 -13.48
N MET A 142 8.48 2.18 -12.94
CA MET A 142 7.52 2.20 -11.83
C MET A 142 6.17 1.62 -12.25
N ILE A 143 5.66 2.00 -13.42
CA ILE A 143 4.41 1.46 -13.98
C ILE A 143 4.53 -0.05 -14.12
N ASP A 144 5.59 -0.53 -14.78
CA ASP A 144 5.86 -1.95 -14.95
C ASP A 144 5.83 -2.73 -13.63
N LEU A 145 6.60 -2.25 -12.64
CA LEU A 145 6.69 -2.89 -11.33
C LEU A 145 5.33 -2.92 -10.63
N ALA A 146 4.56 -1.84 -10.69
CA ALA A 146 3.24 -1.77 -10.09
C ALA A 146 2.27 -2.76 -10.73
N VAL A 147 2.25 -2.85 -12.06
CA VAL A 147 1.40 -3.81 -12.78
C VAL A 147 1.82 -5.25 -12.51
N ALA A 148 3.13 -5.53 -12.45
CA ALA A 148 3.64 -6.86 -12.11
C ALA A 148 3.24 -7.28 -10.69
N GLU A 149 3.27 -6.37 -9.70
CA GLU A 149 2.79 -6.67 -8.35
C GLU A 149 1.27 -6.82 -8.30
N TRP A 150 0.51 -5.98 -9.00
CA TRP A 150 -0.94 -6.13 -9.09
C TRP A 150 -1.33 -7.50 -9.69
N ALA A 151 -0.63 -7.94 -10.74
CA ALA A 151 -0.79 -9.27 -11.31
C ALA A 151 -0.36 -10.37 -10.32
N TRP A 152 0.75 -10.20 -9.60
CA TRP A 152 1.19 -11.14 -8.57
C TRP A 152 0.14 -11.34 -7.47
N PHE A 153 -0.59 -10.28 -7.10
CA PHE A 153 -1.68 -10.31 -6.12
C PHE A 153 -3.00 -10.87 -6.69
N GLY A 154 -3.04 -11.30 -7.95
CA GLY A 154 -4.22 -11.93 -8.56
C GLY A 154 -5.18 -10.95 -9.23
N LEU A 155 -4.68 -9.79 -9.67
CA LEU A 155 -5.44 -8.77 -10.41
C LEU A 155 -6.69 -8.20 -9.69
N PRO A 156 -6.64 -7.89 -8.37
CA PRO A 156 -7.79 -7.29 -7.70
C PRO A 156 -8.11 -5.89 -8.26
N VAL A 157 -9.38 -5.65 -8.58
CA VAL A 157 -9.86 -4.35 -9.09
C VAL A 157 -10.87 -3.77 -8.10
N LEU A 158 -10.66 -2.52 -7.71
CA LEU A 158 -11.61 -1.73 -6.93
C LEU A 158 -12.15 -0.62 -7.82
N ASP A 159 -13.40 -0.78 -8.28
CA ASP A 159 -14.04 0.23 -9.10
C ASP A 159 -14.70 1.30 -8.22
N LEU A 160 -14.03 2.46 -8.10
CA LEU A 160 -14.51 3.67 -7.44
C LEU A 160 -15.17 4.64 -8.44
N SER A 161 -15.26 4.27 -9.72
CA SER A 161 -15.86 5.10 -10.75
C SER A 161 -17.38 4.98 -10.81
N MET A 162 -17.92 3.88 -10.30
CA MET A 162 -19.35 3.63 -10.28
C MET A 162 -20.02 4.35 -9.10
N GLY A 163 -21.12 5.06 -9.37
CA GLY A 163 -22.08 5.47 -8.33
C GLY A 163 -22.74 4.24 -7.66
N GLU A 164 -23.57 4.45 -6.63
CA GLU A 164 -24.20 3.38 -5.82
C GLU A 164 -24.61 2.14 -6.63
N VAL A 165 -23.76 1.11 -6.66
CA VAL A 165 -24.12 -0.18 -7.25
C VAL A 165 -24.66 -1.05 -6.14
N THR A 166 -25.97 -1.32 -6.19
CA THR A 166 -26.56 -2.40 -5.42
C THR A 166 -26.05 -3.73 -6.00
N ALA A 167 -25.17 -4.41 -5.26
CA ALA A 167 -24.77 -5.76 -5.62
C ALA A 167 -25.91 -6.71 -5.23
N VAL A 168 -26.65 -7.22 -6.20
CA VAL A 168 -27.59 -8.33 -5.99
C VAL A 168 -26.85 -9.64 -6.27
N PRO A 169 -26.54 -10.47 -5.25
CA PRO A 169 -26.02 -11.80 -5.47
C PRO A 169 -27.06 -12.58 -6.28
N ARG A 170 -26.68 -13.10 -7.46
CA ARG A 170 -27.55 -13.99 -8.24
C ARG A 170 -27.55 -15.37 -7.56
N GLY A 171 -28.54 -15.62 -6.71
CA GLY A 171 -28.82 -16.95 -6.19
C GLY A 171 -29.44 -17.85 -7.25
N THR A 172 -29.25 -19.17 -7.13
CA THR A 172 -30.14 -20.14 -7.80
C THR A 172 -31.55 -19.98 -7.23
N ALA A 173 -32.58 -20.18 -8.05
CA ALA A 173 -34.00 -19.88 -7.79
C ALA A 173 -34.64 -20.43 -6.49
N ALA A 174 -33.89 -21.16 -5.67
CA ALA A 174 -34.31 -21.75 -4.40
C ALA A 174 -34.02 -20.87 -3.16
N ASP A 175 -33.15 -19.86 -3.25
CA ASP A 175 -32.84 -18.97 -2.11
C ASP A 175 -33.40 -17.55 -2.32
N PRO A 176 -33.91 -16.88 -1.26
CA PRO A 176 -34.37 -15.50 -1.36
C PRO A 176 -33.21 -14.57 -1.72
N PHE A 177 -33.41 -13.72 -2.74
CA PHE A 177 -32.45 -12.70 -3.13
C PHE A 177 -32.19 -11.74 -1.95
N GLU A 178 -30.99 -11.76 -1.38
CA GLU A 178 -30.58 -10.74 -0.41
C GLU A 178 -30.05 -9.52 -1.18
N ILE A 179 -30.80 -8.43 -1.16
CA ILE A 179 -30.29 -7.13 -1.63
C ILE A 179 -29.32 -6.64 -0.57
N LEU A 180 -28.02 -6.69 -0.86
CA LEU A 180 -27.00 -6.12 0.01
C LEU A 180 -27.09 -4.58 -0.07
N ASP A 181 -27.46 -3.96 1.05
CA ASP A 181 -27.45 -2.51 1.22
C ASP A 181 -26.06 -1.95 0.88
N THR A 182 -26.02 -0.86 0.10
CA THR A 182 -24.80 -0.18 -0.35
C THR A 182 -23.92 0.27 0.83
N ARG A 183 -24.49 0.54 2.00
CA ARG A 183 -23.76 0.87 3.25
C ARG A 183 -23.00 -0.31 3.84
N ARG A 184 -23.28 -1.54 3.40
CA ARG A 184 -22.55 -2.76 3.78
C ARG A 184 -21.51 -3.16 2.73
N ASN A 185 -21.53 -2.54 1.56
CA ASN A 185 -20.50 -2.71 0.55
C ASN A 185 -19.31 -1.82 0.92
N PHE A 186 -18.19 -2.46 1.23
CA PHE A 186 -16.87 -1.89 1.54
C PHE A 186 -16.69 -1.32 2.96
N ALA A 187 -16.00 -2.12 3.79
CA ALA A 187 -15.02 -1.75 4.81
C ALA A 187 -15.23 -0.53 5.73
N ILE A 188 -16.46 -0.08 6.01
CA ILE A 188 -16.72 0.97 7.00
C ILE A 188 -17.89 0.57 7.90
N GLY A 189 -17.65 -0.35 8.84
CA GLY A 189 -18.64 -0.66 9.87
C GLY A 189 -18.17 -1.69 10.92
N PRO A 190 -18.70 -1.63 12.16
CA PRO A 190 -18.30 -2.49 13.27
C PRO A 190 -18.72 -3.97 13.15
N ARG A 191 -19.21 -4.42 11.98
CA ARG A 191 -19.56 -5.84 11.70
C ARG A 191 -18.70 -6.49 10.61
N VAL A 192 -17.60 -5.86 10.19
CA VAL A 192 -16.69 -6.40 9.16
C VAL A 192 -15.69 -7.37 9.80
N ALA A 193 -16.16 -8.56 10.21
CA ALA A 193 -15.28 -9.58 10.77
C ALA A 193 -15.35 -10.95 10.07
N ARG A 194 -16.17 -11.15 9.03
CA ARG A 194 -16.22 -12.48 8.37
C ARG A 194 -16.26 -12.54 6.85
N ARG A 195 -16.48 -11.46 6.10
CA ARG A 195 -16.57 -11.52 4.62
C ARG A 195 -16.18 -10.20 3.96
N ALA A 196 -14.93 -9.77 4.10
CA ALA A 196 -14.39 -8.86 3.09
C ALA A 196 -14.40 -9.59 1.74
N LEU A 197 -14.84 -8.92 0.67
CA LEU A 197 -14.79 -9.49 -0.68
C LEU A 197 -13.31 -9.73 -1.01
N ARG A 198 -12.91 -11.01 -1.08
CA ARG A 198 -11.53 -11.38 -1.41
C ARG A 198 -11.34 -11.31 -2.93
N LEU A 199 -10.73 -10.22 -3.39
CA LEU A 199 -10.52 -9.89 -4.81
C LEU A 199 -9.24 -10.49 -5.40
N GLY A 200 -8.41 -11.12 -4.57
CA GLY A 200 -7.09 -11.66 -4.92
C GLY A 200 -6.40 -12.18 -3.66
N LEU A 201 -5.07 -12.30 -3.71
CA LEU A 201 -4.26 -12.49 -2.51
C LEU A 201 -4.34 -11.23 -1.65
N MET A 202 -4.49 -11.41 -0.35
CA MET A 202 -4.59 -10.36 0.64
C MET A 202 -3.44 -10.44 1.64
N GLU A 203 -3.25 -9.38 2.41
CA GLU A 203 -2.14 -9.25 3.34
C GLU A 203 -2.06 -10.33 4.43
N ASP A 204 -3.16 -11.05 4.66
CA ASP A 204 -3.26 -12.19 5.57
C ASP A 204 -2.99 -13.55 4.88
N ASP A 205 -2.82 -13.58 3.55
CA ASP A 205 -2.39 -14.77 2.83
C ASP A 205 -0.87 -14.99 2.97
N PRO A 206 -0.41 -16.19 3.39
CA PRO A 206 1.01 -16.45 3.64
C PRO A 206 1.89 -16.30 2.39
N GLU A 207 1.33 -16.47 1.20
CA GLU A 207 1.99 -16.30 -0.10
C GLU A 207 2.62 -14.92 -0.29
N VAL A 208 1.99 -13.87 0.24
CA VAL A 208 2.43 -12.48 0.05
C VAL A 208 3.16 -11.91 1.25
N GLY A 209 3.25 -12.65 2.36
CA GLY A 209 3.89 -12.18 3.59
C GLY A 209 5.36 -11.74 3.37
N ALA A 210 6.15 -12.55 2.65
CA ALA A 210 7.53 -12.18 2.33
C ALA A 210 7.60 -10.97 1.37
N THR A 211 6.66 -10.90 0.43
CA THR A 211 6.56 -9.80 -0.53
C THR A 211 6.30 -8.47 0.17
N ILE A 212 5.32 -8.41 1.08
CA ILE A 212 4.99 -7.20 1.85
C ILE A 212 6.15 -6.80 2.78
N ALA A 213 6.80 -7.77 3.42
CA ALA A 213 8.01 -7.53 4.20
C ALA A 213 9.15 -6.94 3.35
N GLY A 214 9.25 -7.38 2.10
CA GLY A 214 10.16 -6.83 1.10
C GLY A 214 9.91 -5.35 0.80
N TYR A 215 8.65 -4.94 0.67
CA TYR A 215 8.30 -3.52 0.51
C TYR A 215 8.77 -2.69 1.70
N TRP A 216 8.54 -3.18 2.92
CA TRP A 216 9.01 -2.51 4.14
C TRP A 216 10.52 -2.38 4.19
N ALA A 217 11.28 -3.41 3.80
CA ALA A 217 12.74 -3.32 3.71
C ALA A 217 13.20 -2.21 2.75
N ALA A 218 12.45 -1.96 1.67
CA ALA A 218 12.76 -0.88 0.74
C ALA A 218 12.39 0.52 1.26
N SER A 219 11.63 0.65 2.34
CA SER A 219 11.31 1.96 2.94
C SER A 219 12.52 2.63 3.63
N GLY A 220 13.59 1.88 3.90
CA GLY A 220 14.81 2.37 4.55
C GLY A 220 14.86 2.20 6.07
N GLY A 221 13.82 1.61 6.68
CA GLY A 221 13.78 1.25 8.10
C GLY A 221 13.18 -0.13 8.35
N ASP A 222 13.51 -0.74 9.49
CA ASP A 222 13.04 -2.08 9.88
C ASP A 222 11.97 -2.07 10.99
N GLY A 223 11.57 -0.87 11.45
CA GLY A 223 10.63 -0.71 12.56
C GLY A 223 9.30 -1.42 12.36
N ALA A 224 8.73 -1.38 11.15
CA ALA A 224 7.49 -2.09 10.84
C ALA A 224 7.65 -3.62 10.89
N LEU A 225 8.80 -4.16 10.48
CA LEU A 225 9.09 -5.59 10.57
C LEU A 225 9.22 -6.04 12.04
N ARG A 226 9.81 -5.19 12.89
CA ARG A 226 9.88 -5.41 14.34
C ARG A 226 8.50 -5.40 14.97
N VAL A 227 7.66 -4.41 14.63
CA VAL A 227 6.26 -4.34 15.11
C VAL A 227 5.44 -5.55 14.63
N GLN A 228 5.63 -6.01 13.40
CA GLN A 228 4.95 -7.21 12.90
C GLN A 228 5.29 -8.45 13.73
N SER A 229 6.51 -8.54 14.26
CA SER A 229 6.95 -9.66 15.10
C SER A 229 6.19 -9.72 16.44
N LEU A 230 5.72 -8.57 16.96
CA LEU A 230 4.81 -8.51 18.10
C LEU A 230 3.43 -9.09 17.76
N LEU A 231 2.86 -8.75 16.61
CA LEU A 231 1.55 -9.30 16.20
C LEU A 231 1.62 -10.81 15.99
N ASN A 232 2.71 -11.32 15.42
CA ASN A 232 2.90 -12.75 15.18
C ASN A 232 2.92 -13.60 16.47
N LEU A 233 3.14 -12.98 17.64
CA LEU A 233 2.98 -13.66 18.95
C LEU A 233 1.51 -13.90 19.32
N GLY A 234 0.62 -12.98 18.95
CA GLY A 234 -0.76 -12.94 19.46
C GLY A 234 -1.83 -13.35 18.44
N SER A 235 -1.66 -13.03 17.16
CA SER A 235 -2.60 -13.39 16.10
C SER A 235 -1.90 -13.43 14.74
N ARG A 236 -1.67 -14.64 14.22
CA ARG A 236 -0.96 -14.85 12.95
C ARG A 236 -1.83 -14.57 11.72
N ASP A 237 -3.15 -14.61 11.88
CA ASP A 237 -4.12 -14.41 10.80
C ASP A 237 -4.66 -12.96 10.78
N ALA A 238 -4.10 -12.05 11.59
CA ALA A 238 -4.53 -10.66 11.67
C ALA A 238 -4.03 -9.78 10.52
N GLY A 239 -3.22 -10.32 9.60
CA GLY A 239 -2.57 -9.55 8.55
C GLY A 239 -1.40 -8.71 9.05
N TRP A 240 -1.27 -7.49 8.52
CA TRP A 240 -0.15 -6.60 8.82
C TRP A 240 -0.49 -5.53 9.86
N ALA A 241 0.42 -5.29 10.80
CA ALA A 241 0.24 -4.37 11.92
C ALA A 241 0.15 -2.90 11.50
N VAL A 242 0.85 -2.56 10.42
CA VAL A 242 1.03 -1.20 9.95
C VAL A 242 0.63 -1.15 8.48
N PRO A 243 -0.20 -0.16 8.05
CA PRO A 243 -0.54 0.03 6.65
C PRO A 243 0.72 0.17 5.79
N TRP A 244 0.83 -0.64 4.74
CA TRP A 244 2.06 -0.81 3.95
C TRP A 244 2.03 -0.12 2.59
N SER A 245 1.00 0.71 2.33
CA SER A 245 0.84 1.46 1.08
C SER A 245 2.04 2.37 0.75
N ALA A 246 2.59 3.07 1.74
CA ALA A 246 3.76 3.92 1.54
C ALA A 246 5.06 3.13 1.31
N ALA A 247 5.17 1.96 1.94
CA ALA A 247 6.28 1.05 1.75
C ALA A 247 6.29 0.47 0.33
N PHE A 248 5.10 0.14 -0.21
CA PHE A 248 4.93 -0.27 -1.60
C PHE A 248 5.41 0.81 -2.59
N VAL A 249 4.95 2.05 -2.46
CA VAL A 249 5.41 3.16 -3.32
C VAL A 249 6.93 3.40 -3.17
N SER A 250 7.46 3.31 -1.96
CA SER A 250 8.91 3.42 -1.72
C SER A 250 9.71 2.30 -2.38
N TRP A 251 9.14 1.09 -2.45
CA TRP A 251 9.72 -0.03 -3.19
C TRP A 251 9.69 0.19 -4.70
N LEU A 252 8.58 0.72 -5.25
CA LEU A 252 8.51 1.07 -6.67
C LEU A 252 9.61 2.07 -7.06
N ALA A 253 9.75 3.16 -6.29
CA ALA A 253 10.79 4.16 -6.53
C ALA A 253 12.20 3.57 -6.39
N CYS A 254 12.42 2.69 -5.40
CA CYS A 254 13.68 2.00 -5.20
C CYS A 254 14.08 1.13 -6.40
N GLU A 255 13.19 0.27 -6.87
CA GLU A 255 13.45 -0.67 -7.97
C GLU A 255 13.34 -0.03 -9.35
N SER A 256 12.80 1.20 -9.42
CA SER A 256 12.91 2.06 -10.60
C SER A 256 14.21 2.86 -10.65
N GLY A 257 15.16 2.58 -9.75
CA GLY A 257 16.49 3.21 -9.73
C GLY A 257 16.53 4.62 -9.16
N MET A 258 15.44 5.12 -8.57
CA MET A 258 15.46 6.43 -7.92
C MET A 258 16.33 6.39 -6.66
N SER A 259 17.23 7.36 -6.54
CA SER A 259 18.02 7.55 -5.33
C SER A 259 17.17 8.10 -4.17
N GLN A 260 17.71 8.09 -2.95
CA GLN A 260 17.04 8.72 -1.80
C GLN A 260 16.84 10.23 -1.94
N GLN A 261 17.66 10.90 -2.76
CA GLN A 261 17.50 12.32 -3.06
C GLN A 261 16.38 12.54 -4.08
N ALA A 262 16.28 11.65 -5.07
CA ALA A 262 15.23 11.68 -6.08
C ALA A 262 13.85 11.31 -5.51
N PHE A 263 13.79 10.39 -4.54
CA PHE A 263 12.55 10.02 -3.86
C PHE A 263 12.81 9.72 -2.38
N ARG A 264 12.18 10.48 -1.48
CA ARG A 264 12.32 10.28 -0.04
C ARG A 264 11.55 9.05 0.44
N ARG A 265 12.13 7.86 0.26
CA ARG A 265 11.52 6.58 0.68
C ARG A 265 11.18 6.60 2.17
N SER A 266 10.00 6.10 2.50
CA SER A 266 9.47 6.11 3.87
C SER A 266 8.32 5.12 4.03
N GLY A 267 8.13 4.66 5.26
CA GLY A 267 6.92 3.96 5.70
C GLY A 267 5.66 4.84 5.78
N SER A 268 5.78 6.14 5.53
CA SER A 268 4.70 7.13 5.63
C SER A 268 4.58 7.93 4.34
N HIS A 269 3.35 8.04 3.81
CA HIS A 269 3.02 8.88 2.65
C HIS A 269 3.41 10.34 2.86
N TYR A 270 3.19 10.85 4.08
CA TYR A 270 3.45 12.25 4.42
C TYR A 270 4.89 12.68 4.13
N GLU A 271 5.88 11.80 4.34
CA GLU A 271 7.29 12.17 4.19
C GLU A 271 7.67 12.53 2.76
N TYR A 272 7.25 11.73 1.76
CA TYR A 272 7.55 12.04 0.36
C TYR A 272 6.57 13.03 -0.26
N VAL A 273 5.32 13.11 0.21
CA VAL A 273 4.40 14.19 -0.21
C VAL A 273 4.96 15.54 0.25
N ARG A 274 5.40 15.65 1.51
CA ARG A 274 6.08 16.85 2.02
C ARG A 274 7.36 17.17 1.26
N ALA A 275 8.18 16.17 0.92
CA ALA A 275 9.37 16.38 0.10
C ALA A 275 9.02 16.92 -1.30
N ALA A 276 7.97 16.40 -1.94
CA ALA A 276 7.49 16.91 -3.24
C ALA A 276 6.92 18.35 -3.15
N VAL A 277 6.32 18.72 -2.01
CA VAL A 277 5.92 20.11 -1.73
C VAL A 277 7.14 21.02 -1.57
N HIS A 278 8.15 20.61 -0.79
CA HIS A 278 9.41 21.34 -0.69
C HIS A 278 10.10 21.50 -2.05
N ALA A 279 10.05 20.46 -2.90
CA ALA A 279 10.58 20.51 -4.25
C ALA A 279 9.83 21.48 -5.16
N ARG A 280 8.49 21.57 -5.01
CA ARG A 280 7.64 22.56 -5.69
C ARG A 280 7.99 23.98 -5.28
N ASP A 281 8.33 24.17 -4.01
CA ASP A 281 8.69 25.46 -3.42
C ASP A 281 10.16 25.84 -3.67
N GLY A 282 10.90 25.04 -4.45
CA GLY A 282 12.30 25.29 -4.79
C GLY A 282 13.30 24.95 -3.68
N GLN A 283 12.84 24.30 -2.61
CA GLN A 283 13.66 23.94 -1.44
C GLN A 283 14.35 22.59 -1.60
N ASP A 284 13.86 21.73 -2.50
CA ASP A 284 14.49 20.46 -2.87
C ASP A 284 14.58 20.30 -4.40
N PRO A 285 15.65 20.81 -5.02
CA PRO A 285 15.81 20.75 -6.47
C PRO A 285 16.13 19.33 -6.98
N TYR A 286 16.47 18.38 -6.12
CA TYR A 286 16.85 17.02 -6.53
C TYR A 286 15.71 16.01 -6.45
N HIS A 287 14.65 16.33 -5.72
CA HIS A 287 13.46 15.49 -5.68
C HIS A 287 12.83 15.38 -7.08
N ALA A 288 12.53 14.15 -7.49
CA ALA A 288 12.01 13.84 -8.80
C ALA A 288 10.53 14.21 -8.93
N TYR A 289 9.78 14.27 -7.83
CA TYR A 289 8.36 14.63 -7.83
C TYR A 289 8.12 16.07 -7.39
N LEU A 290 7.18 16.72 -8.04
CA LEU A 290 6.63 18.03 -7.69
C LEU A 290 5.16 17.90 -7.29
N ALA A 291 4.78 18.47 -6.15
CA ALA A 291 3.38 18.49 -5.73
C ALA A 291 2.60 19.62 -6.39
N TYR A 292 1.40 19.30 -6.88
CA TYR A 292 0.42 20.23 -7.44
C TYR A 292 -0.95 19.97 -6.82
N ASN A 293 -1.77 21.01 -6.69
CA ASN A 293 -3.18 20.83 -6.36
C ASN A 293 -3.95 20.14 -7.48
N LEU A 294 -5.16 19.69 -7.12
CA LEU A 294 -6.25 19.30 -8.01
C LEU A 294 -6.23 20.12 -9.29
N ASP A 295 -6.70 21.35 -9.16
CA ASP A 295 -6.97 22.33 -10.21
C ASP A 295 -5.76 22.76 -11.06
N GLU A 296 -4.52 22.56 -10.59
CA GLU A 296 -3.30 22.99 -11.31
C GLU A 296 -2.87 22.05 -12.43
N THR A 297 -3.16 20.75 -12.34
CA THR A 297 -2.66 19.76 -13.31
C THR A 297 -3.57 18.54 -13.42
N LEU A 298 -3.39 17.75 -14.48
CA LEU A 298 -4.07 16.48 -14.66
C LEU A 298 -3.09 15.34 -14.34
N PRO A 299 -3.55 14.28 -13.63
CA PRO A 299 -2.73 13.10 -13.39
C PRO A 299 -2.43 12.35 -14.69
N GLU A 300 -1.18 11.93 -14.86
CA GLU A 300 -0.71 11.14 -15.99
C GLU A 300 -0.05 9.84 -15.50
N PRO A 301 0.07 8.80 -16.34
CA PRO A 301 0.77 7.57 -15.96
C PRO A 301 2.17 7.86 -15.40
N GLY A 302 2.47 7.28 -14.24
CA GLY A 302 3.71 7.46 -13.48
C GLY A 302 3.67 8.56 -12.40
N ASP A 303 2.59 9.35 -12.34
CA ASP A 303 2.36 10.30 -11.26
C ASP A 303 1.77 9.62 -10.02
N LEU A 304 1.88 10.26 -8.85
CA LEU A 304 1.21 9.78 -7.64
C LEU A 304 -0.03 10.64 -7.36
N LEU A 305 -1.19 9.99 -7.21
CA LEU A 305 -2.43 10.66 -6.86
C LEU A 305 -2.74 10.43 -5.38
N CYS A 306 -2.86 11.52 -4.60
CA CYS A 306 -2.95 11.47 -3.15
C CYS A 306 -4.31 11.92 -2.61
N THR A 307 -4.83 11.18 -1.62
CA THR A 307 -6.07 11.44 -0.89
C THR A 307 -5.84 11.55 0.61
N ALA A 308 -6.62 12.40 1.26
CA ALA A 308 -6.75 12.42 2.72
C ALA A 308 -7.41 11.12 3.21
N ARG A 309 -7.09 10.69 4.44
CA ARG A 309 -7.66 9.49 5.09
C ARG A 309 -7.87 9.70 6.58
N SER A 310 -8.68 8.83 7.19
CA SER A 310 -8.85 8.71 8.65
C SER A 310 -9.16 10.03 9.37
N GLY A 311 -9.98 10.89 8.74
CA GLY A 311 -10.38 12.18 9.29
C GLY A 311 -9.34 13.30 9.16
N SER A 312 -8.24 13.10 8.43
CA SER A 312 -7.37 14.22 8.06
C SER A 312 -8.09 15.16 7.10
N HIS A 313 -7.77 16.45 7.18
CA HIS A 313 -8.46 17.51 6.43
C HIS A 313 -7.60 18.11 5.31
N TYR A 314 -6.69 17.34 4.72
CA TYR A 314 -5.92 17.81 3.57
C TYR A 314 -6.88 18.07 2.40
N ARG A 315 -6.96 19.32 1.97
CA ARG A 315 -7.74 19.77 0.81
C ARG A 315 -6.85 20.27 -0.32
N SER A 316 -5.61 20.62 -0.01
CA SER A 316 -4.63 21.15 -0.94
C SER A 316 -3.21 20.83 -0.49
N ILE A 317 -2.23 21.08 -1.35
CA ILE A 317 -0.81 21.00 -0.96
C ILE A 317 -0.43 22.05 0.09
N ALA A 318 -1.20 23.15 0.21
CA ALA A 318 -0.99 24.15 1.25
C ALA A 318 -1.25 23.59 2.66
N ASP A 319 -2.16 22.63 2.81
CA ASP A 319 -2.40 21.97 4.09
C ASP A 319 -1.20 21.11 4.51
N VAL A 320 -0.46 20.53 3.54
CA VAL A 320 0.80 19.81 3.83
C VAL A 320 1.90 20.78 4.25
N ARG A 321 1.92 22.00 3.70
CA ARG A 321 2.88 23.05 4.11
C ARG A 321 2.64 23.52 5.54
N ASN A 322 1.38 23.77 5.86
CA ASN A 322 0.99 24.52 7.06
C ASN A 322 0.67 23.63 8.27
N ASN A 323 0.34 22.36 8.03
CA ASN A 323 -0.05 21.43 9.09
C ASN A 323 1.03 20.37 9.34
N GLY A 324 0.93 19.68 10.47
CA GLY A 324 1.77 18.53 10.77
C GLY A 324 1.39 17.28 9.98
N ALA A 325 2.08 16.17 10.27
CA ALA A 325 1.79 14.87 9.68
C ALA A 325 0.35 14.41 9.96
N GLY A 326 -0.29 13.86 8.92
CA GLY A 326 -1.65 13.38 8.97
C GLY A 326 -1.84 12.16 8.06
N ALA A 327 -2.89 11.40 8.32
CA ALA A 327 -3.19 10.19 7.56
C ALA A 327 -3.55 10.54 6.11
N MET A 328 -2.86 9.93 5.15
CA MET A 328 -3.08 10.11 3.73
C MET A 328 -2.69 8.83 3.00
N HIS A 329 -3.01 8.75 1.72
CA HIS A 329 -2.68 7.65 0.86
C HIS A 329 -2.46 8.13 -0.57
N CYS A 330 -1.51 7.51 -1.26
CA CYS A 330 -1.24 7.78 -2.65
C CYS A 330 -1.17 6.47 -3.44
N ASP A 331 -1.77 6.49 -4.63
CA ASP A 331 -1.68 5.44 -5.66
C ASP A 331 -0.77 5.91 -6.80
N LEU A 332 -0.08 4.98 -7.45
CA LEU A 332 0.62 5.25 -8.71
C LEU A 332 -0.40 5.25 -9.85
N VAL A 333 -0.57 6.37 -10.54
CA VAL A 333 -1.38 6.42 -11.75
C VAL A 333 -0.71 5.56 -12.83
N VAL A 334 -1.44 4.61 -13.40
CA VAL A 334 -0.93 3.71 -14.44
C VAL A 334 -1.62 3.88 -15.77
N LYS A 335 -2.78 4.54 -15.82
CA LYS A 335 -3.51 4.85 -17.07
C LYS A 335 -4.48 6.00 -16.86
N SER A 336 -4.64 6.83 -17.89
CA SER A 336 -5.69 7.86 -17.97
C SER A 336 -6.57 7.59 -19.18
N ASP A 337 -7.88 7.64 -18.99
CA ASP A 337 -8.88 7.39 -20.03
C ASP A 337 -9.99 8.47 -19.95
N PRO A 338 -9.70 9.71 -20.39
CA PRO A 338 -10.67 10.81 -20.33
C PRO A 338 -11.92 10.55 -21.17
N ALA A 339 -11.82 9.76 -22.24
CA ALA A 339 -12.95 9.43 -23.11
C ALA A 339 -14.04 8.63 -22.37
N HIS A 340 -13.65 7.84 -21.37
CA HIS A 340 -14.57 7.08 -20.52
C HIS A 340 -14.68 7.64 -19.09
N HIS A 341 -14.16 8.86 -18.84
CA HIS A 341 -14.18 9.49 -17.52
C HIS A 341 -13.53 8.63 -16.43
N ARG A 342 -12.38 8.03 -16.76
CA ARG A 342 -11.66 7.12 -15.84
C ARG A 342 -10.18 7.46 -15.72
N LEU A 343 -9.68 7.26 -14.51
CA LEU A 343 -8.25 7.20 -14.19
C LEU A 343 -7.98 5.89 -13.46
N TYR A 344 -6.83 5.28 -13.70
CA TYR A 344 -6.47 4.01 -13.08
C TYR A 344 -5.22 4.19 -12.23
N GLY A 345 -5.32 3.83 -10.96
CA GLY A 345 -4.21 3.90 -9.99
C GLY A 345 -3.92 2.52 -9.40
N ILE A 346 -2.65 2.18 -9.20
CA ILE A 346 -2.25 0.98 -8.45
C ILE A 346 -1.67 1.39 -7.11
N GLY A 347 -2.29 0.88 -6.04
CA GLY A 347 -1.92 1.14 -4.67
C GLY A 347 -1.61 -0.14 -3.90
N GLY A 348 -0.62 -0.07 -3.00
CA GLY A 348 -0.42 -1.10 -1.99
C GLY A 348 -1.40 -0.90 -0.82
N ASN A 349 -1.77 -1.97 -0.14
CA ASN A 349 -2.71 -1.95 0.99
C ASN A 349 -4.05 -1.23 0.69
N VAL A 350 -4.50 -1.30 -0.56
CA VAL A 350 -5.85 -0.89 -0.96
C VAL A 350 -6.73 -2.12 -0.89
N ALA A 351 -7.73 -2.09 -0.01
CA ALA A 351 -8.53 -3.27 0.34
C ALA A 351 -7.67 -4.49 0.74
N GLN A 352 -6.60 -4.26 1.51
CA GLN A 352 -5.66 -5.28 1.99
C GLN A 352 -4.83 -6.00 0.90
N ALA A 353 -4.72 -5.46 -0.30
CA ALA A 353 -3.93 -6.03 -1.39
C ALA A 353 -3.16 -4.96 -2.19
N VAL A 354 -2.38 -5.37 -3.19
CA VAL A 354 -1.95 -4.49 -4.29
C VAL A 354 -3.08 -4.45 -5.29
N THR A 355 -3.78 -3.33 -5.39
CA THR A 355 -5.09 -3.23 -6.08
C THR A 355 -5.07 -2.14 -7.13
N LEU A 356 -5.74 -2.41 -8.27
CA LEU A 356 -6.05 -1.42 -9.28
C LEU A 356 -7.35 -0.70 -8.90
N SER A 357 -7.24 0.57 -8.55
CA SER A 357 -8.34 1.51 -8.33
C SER A 357 -8.79 2.10 -9.67
N VAL A 358 -10.06 1.95 -10.03
CA VAL A 358 -10.69 2.70 -11.14
C VAL A 358 -11.35 3.94 -10.54
N ILE A 359 -10.91 5.13 -10.93
CA ILE A 359 -11.27 6.39 -10.29
C ILE A 359 -12.12 7.19 -11.28
N ALA A 360 -13.28 7.70 -10.83
CA ALA A 360 -14.11 8.60 -11.65
C ALA A 360 -13.36 9.89 -11.95
N THR A 361 -13.47 10.38 -13.17
CA THR A 361 -12.96 11.70 -13.57
C THR A 361 -14.04 12.56 -14.22
N ASP A 362 -13.78 13.86 -14.34
CA ASP A 362 -14.55 14.74 -15.21
C ASP A 362 -14.20 14.53 -16.70
N GLY A 363 -14.75 15.35 -17.59
CA GLY A 363 -14.45 15.30 -19.03
C GLY A 363 -13.01 15.68 -19.42
N GLN A 364 -12.23 16.23 -18.50
CA GLN A 364 -10.83 16.57 -18.70
C GLN A 364 -9.89 15.51 -18.11
N GLY A 365 -10.41 14.49 -17.41
CA GLY A 365 -9.59 13.49 -16.73
C GLY A 365 -9.18 13.90 -15.31
N ARG A 366 -9.78 14.93 -14.72
CA ARG A 366 -9.55 15.32 -13.32
C ARG A 366 -10.32 14.39 -12.38
N PRO A 367 -9.69 13.79 -11.35
CA PRO A 367 -10.40 12.94 -10.38
C PRO A 367 -11.54 13.69 -9.70
N LEU A 368 -12.72 13.07 -9.65
CA LEU A 368 -13.86 13.59 -8.90
C LEU A 368 -13.63 13.34 -7.40
N ALA A 369 -13.79 14.38 -6.59
CA ALA A 369 -13.69 14.32 -5.14
C ALA A 369 -15.04 14.01 -4.47
N ASP A 370 -15.04 13.77 -3.17
CA ASP A 370 -16.22 13.45 -2.35
C ASP A 370 -17.37 14.48 -2.44
N GLY A 371 -17.04 15.75 -2.67
CA GLY A 371 -18.01 16.81 -2.88
C GLY A 371 -18.74 16.74 -4.23
N GLU A 372 -18.21 15.99 -5.19
CA GLU A 372 -18.70 15.87 -6.57
C GLU A 372 -19.35 14.51 -6.81
N LEU A 373 -18.81 13.44 -6.20
CA LEU A 373 -19.34 12.09 -6.26
C LEU A 373 -19.39 11.50 -4.85
N ALA A 374 -20.60 11.16 -4.39
CA ALA A 374 -20.79 10.57 -3.08
C ALA A 374 -20.00 9.25 -2.94
N GLY A 375 -19.18 9.15 -1.91
CA GLY A 375 -18.33 7.98 -1.66
C GLY A 375 -16.98 8.01 -2.40
N ALA A 376 -16.71 9.04 -3.22
CA ALA A 376 -15.38 9.26 -3.77
C ALA A 376 -14.38 9.66 -2.67
N ASN A 377 -13.10 9.49 -2.98
CA ASN A 377 -12.00 9.86 -2.07
C ASN A 377 -11.82 11.39 -2.00
N HIS A 378 -11.27 11.85 -0.88
CA HIS A 378 -10.86 13.24 -0.68
C HIS A 378 -9.50 13.51 -1.35
N TRP A 379 -9.46 13.48 -2.67
CA TRP A 379 -8.26 13.79 -3.45
C TRP A 379 -7.80 15.23 -3.19
N PHE A 380 -6.50 15.45 -2.99
CA PHE A 380 -5.98 16.79 -2.68
C PHE A 380 -4.70 17.17 -3.42
N ALA A 381 -3.94 16.20 -3.93
CA ALA A 381 -2.66 16.46 -4.59
C ALA A 381 -2.35 15.46 -5.70
N VAL A 382 -1.69 15.97 -6.74
CA VAL A 382 -1.00 15.18 -7.77
C VAL A 382 0.50 15.43 -7.61
N LEU A 383 1.28 14.37 -7.40
CA LEU A 383 2.73 14.45 -7.47
C LEU A 383 3.16 14.13 -8.90
N LYS A 384 3.53 15.16 -9.66
CA LYS A 384 4.03 15.03 -11.03
C LYS A 384 5.49 14.65 -11.02
N LEU A 385 5.85 13.59 -11.73
CA LEU A 385 7.26 13.23 -11.93
C LEU A 385 7.92 14.21 -12.92
N ARG A 386 9.08 14.77 -12.57
CA ARG A 386 9.94 15.63 -13.40
C ARG A 386 10.62 14.79 -14.47
N ASP A 387 9.84 14.37 -15.45
CA ASP A 387 10.31 13.60 -16.59
C ASP A 387 9.79 14.26 -17.88
N PRO A 388 10.64 14.98 -18.62
CA PRO A 388 10.24 15.69 -19.83
C PRO A 388 9.84 14.75 -20.98
N GLY A 389 10.17 13.46 -20.89
CA GLY A 389 9.83 12.48 -21.91
C GLY A 389 8.41 11.90 -21.79
N GLY A 390 7.73 12.13 -20.66
CA GLY A 390 6.42 11.52 -20.38
C GLY A 390 6.46 9.99 -20.22
N ALA A 391 5.30 9.37 -20.07
CA ALA A 391 5.20 7.90 -20.03
C ALA A 391 5.43 7.31 -21.43
N THR A 392 6.38 6.39 -21.56
CA THR A 392 6.59 5.65 -22.82
C THR A 392 5.48 4.66 -23.12
N HIS A 393 4.77 4.22 -22.07
CA HIS A 393 3.66 3.30 -22.11
C HIS A 393 2.85 3.39 -20.81
N ASP A 394 1.64 2.84 -20.81
CA ASP A 394 0.72 2.82 -19.67
C ASP A 394 0.43 1.38 -19.21
N LEU A 395 -0.64 1.19 -18.44
CA LEU A 395 -1.11 -0.13 -17.99
C LEU A 395 -1.21 -1.16 -19.13
N ASP A 396 -1.82 -0.80 -20.27
CA ASP A 396 -2.22 -1.73 -21.32
C ASP A 396 -0.99 -2.32 -22.04
N ASP A 397 0.03 -1.48 -22.21
CA ASP A 397 1.27 -1.79 -22.92
C ASP A 397 2.39 -2.30 -22.01
N SER A 398 2.11 -2.48 -20.71
CA SER A 398 3.08 -3.02 -19.76
C SER A 398 3.45 -4.49 -20.09
N PRO A 399 4.69 -4.94 -19.80
CA PRO A 399 5.12 -6.31 -20.08
C PRO A 399 4.22 -7.39 -19.44
N SER A 400 3.70 -7.10 -18.24
CA SER A 400 2.79 -7.99 -17.53
C SER A 400 1.45 -8.12 -18.27
N MET A 401 0.84 -7.01 -18.70
CA MET A 401 -0.42 -7.07 -19.46
C MET A 401 -0.23 -7.70 -20.84
N LEU A 402 0.85 -7.38 -21.53
CA LEU A 402 1.18 -7.99 -22.82
C LEU A 402 1.36 -9.52 -22.69
N ALA A 403 2.00 -10.00 -21.63
CA ALA A 403 2.13 -11.43 -21.34
C ALA A 403 0.75 -12.07 -21.10
N LEU A 404 -0.10 -11.43 -20.29
CA LEU A 404 -1.48 -11.91 -20.03
C LEU A 404 -2.31 -11.99 -21.30
N PHE A 405 -2.28 -10.96 -22.15
CA PHE A 405 -2.98 -10.97 -23.43
C PHE A 405 -2.45 -12.05 -24.37
N GLN A 406 -1.14 -12.30 -24.37
CA GLN A 406 -0.54 -13.39 -25.15
C GLN A 406 -0.98 -14.77 -24.65
N GLU A 407 -0.96 -15.01 -23.34
CA GLU A 407 -1.44 -16.25 -22.73
C GLU A 407 -2.91 -16.48 -23.02
N HIS A 408 -3.74 -15.43 -22.90
CA HIS A 408 -5.14 -15.53 -23.23
C HIS A 408 -5.35 -15.84 -24.72
N ARG A 409 -4.62 -15.19 -25.64
CA ARG A 409 -4.71 -15.52 -27.08
C ARG A 409 -4.37 -16.98 -27.36
N ARG A 410 -3.37 -17.55 -26.67
CA ARG A 410 -3.02 -18.97 -26.78
C ARG A 410 -4.13 -19.88 -26.26
N TYR A 411 -4.73 -19.51 -25.13
CA TYR A 411 -5.89 -20.23 -24.57
C TYR A 411 -7.09 -20.18 -25.51
N ALA A 412 -7.46 -18.99 -26.00
CA ALA A 412 -8.54 -18.78 -26.95
C ALA A 412 -8.36 -19.62 -28.23
N ALA A 413 -7.14 -19.65 -28.77
CA ALA A 413 -6.81 -20.47 -29.94
C ALA A 413 -6.92 -21.97 -29.67
N SER A 414 -6.63 -22.45 -28.46
CA SER A 414 -6.72 -23.87 -28.11
C SER A 414 -8.14 -24.33 -27.76
N THR A 415 -9.01 -23.43 -27.29
CA THR A 415 -10.39 -23.75 -26.89
C THR A 415 -11.45 -23.34 -27.91
N GLY A 416 -11.06 -22.65 -28.99
CA GLY A 416 -12.01 -22.05 -29.94
C GLY A 416 -12.84 -20.91 -29.34
N SER A 417 -12.44 -20.37 -28.18
CA SER A 417 -13.07 -19.18 -27.59
C SER A 417 -12.61 -17.93 -28.34
N PRO A 418 -13.46 -16.89 -28.51
CA PRO A 418 -13.01 -15.64 -29.09
C PRO A 418 -11.97 -14.97 -28.17
N ALA A 419 -10.83 -14.59 -28.72
CA ALA A 419 -9.85 -13.79 -28.00
C ALA A 419 -10.45 -12.40 -27.67
N PRO A 420 -10.14 -11.80 -26.51
CA PRO A 420 -10.52 -10.43 -26.21
C PRO A 420 -9.87 -9.55 -27.26
N GLY A 421 -10.68 -8.68 -27.86
CA GLY A 421 -10.17 -7.62 -28.71
C GLY A 421 -9.33 -6.66 -27.86
N PRO A 422 -8.36 -5.94 -28.46
CA PRO A 422 -7.85 -4.74 -27.84
C PRO A 422 -9.04 -3.82 -27.48
N LEU A 423 -8.92 -3.04 -26.40
CA LEU A 423 -9.83 -1.93 -26.22
C LEU A 423 -9.80 -1.10 -27.52
N PRO A 424 -10.96 -0.85 -28.17
CA PRO A 424 -10.96 -0.15 -29.45
C PRO A 424 -10.22 1.18 -29.29
N ALA A 425 -9.24 1.42 -30.17
CA ALA A 425 -8.63 2.73 -30.29
C ALA A 425 -9.75 3.75 -30.56
N ALA A 426 -9.70 4.88 -29.86
CA ALA A 426 -10.70 5.93 -29.95
C ALA A 426 -11.11 6.19 -31.40
N ALA A 427 -12.37 5.88 -31.73
CA ALA A 427 -12.93 6.35 -32.98
C ALA A 427 -12.91 7.89 -32.91
N PRO A 428 -12.44 8.60 -33.95
CA PRO A 428 -12.57 10.04 -33.99
C PRO A 428 -14.05 10.38 -33.86
N THR A 429 -14.40 11.12 -32.80
CA THR A 429 -15.74 11.63 -32.59
C THR A 429 -16.01 12.66 -33.67
N ASP A 430 -16.65 12.22 -34.75
CA ASP A 430 -17.23 13.11 -35.75
C ASP A 430 -18.49 13.73 -35.14
N THR A 431 -18.30 14.74 -34.29
CA THR A 431 -19.40 15.56 -33.78
C THR A 431 -19.78 16.58 -34.84
N THR A 432 -20.59 16.15 -35.82
CA THR A 432 -21.59 17.04 -36.39
C THR A 432 -22.81 16.99 -35.45
N PRO A 433 -23.23 18.11 -34.84
CA PRO A 433 -24.42 18.10 -34.01
C PRO A 433 -25.64 18.00 -34.91
N ASP A 434 -26.29 16.84 -34.92
CA ASP A 434 -27.60 16.68 -35.54
C ASP A 434 -28.60 17.61 -34.85
N ALA A 435 -29.16 18.51 -35.66
CA ALA A 435 -30.22 19.42 -35.27
C ALA A 435 -31.45 18.62 -34.82
N VAL A 436 -31.79 18.74 -33.53
CA VAL A 436 -33.05 18.24 -32.99
C VAL A 436 -34.21 19.03 -33.62
N ALA A 437 -34.97 18.37 -34.49
CA ALA A 437 -36.22 18.90 -35.02
C ALA A 437 -37.27 19.02 -33.89
N PRO A 438 -38.07 20.10 -33.84
CA PRO A 438 -39.04 20.29 -32.77
C PRO A 438 -40.23 19.32 -32.91
N ALA A 439 -40.59 18.69 -31.80
CA ALA A 439 -41.74 17.81 -31.68
C ALA A 439 -43.06 18.57 -31.96
N SER A 440 -43.88 18.00 -32.84
CA SER A 440 -45.23 18.46 -33.15
C SER A 440 -46.16 18.34 -31.94
N THR A 441 -46.65 19.47 -31.46
CA THR A 441 -47.69 19.56 -30.42
C THR A 441 -49.07 19.21 -31.01
N THR A 442 -49.65 18.11 -30.55
CA THR A 442 -51.09 17.83 -30.74
C THR A 442 -51.80 18.07 -29.39
N PRO A 443 -52.87 18.87 -29.31
CA PRO A 443 -53.51 19.19 -28.04
C PRO A 443 -54.43 18.04 -27.55
N PRO A 444 -54.53 17.80 -26.24
CA PRO A 444 -55.40 16.75 -25.70
C PRO A 444 -56.87 17.20 -25.64
N THR A 445 -57.74 16.32 -26.14
CA THR A 445 -59.19 16.42 -26.09
C THR A 445 -59.70 16.34 -24.65
N ALA A 446 -60.60 17.25 -24.29
CA ALA A 446 -61.21 17.34 -22.97
C ALA A 446 -62.15 16.15 -22.67
N THR A 447 -61.95 15.51 -21.52
CA THR A 447 -62.97 14.65 -20.89
C THR A 447 -63.27 15.14 -19.49
N SER A 448 -64.55 15.43 -19.28
CA SER A 448 -65.21 16.04 -18.13
C SER A 448 -65.13 15.21 -16.84
N LYS A 449 -64.81 15.87 -15.72
CA LYS A 449 -65.03 15.37 -14.35
C LYS A 449 -66.51 15.46 -13.94
N PRO A 450 -67.07 14.49 -13.20
CA PRO A 450 -68.35 14.66 -12.55
C PRO A 450 -68.21 15.33 -11.17
N THR A 451 -69.10 16.28 -10.94
CA THR A 451 -69.32 17.07 -9.73
C THR A 451 -69.90 16.21 -8.60
N ARG A 452 -69.30 16.25 -7.40
CA ARG A 452 -69.90 15.69 -6.18
C ARG A 452 -70.48 16.82 -5.33
N ARG A 453 -71.82 16.83 -5.24
CA ARG A 453 -72.64 17.76 -4.44
C ARG A 453 -72.39 17.60 -2.93
N ARG A 454 -72.42 18.73 -2.23
CA ARG A 454 -72.67 18.87 -0.79
C ARG A 454 -74.16 18.73 -0.46
N GLY A 455 -74.43 18.23 0.74
CA GLY A 455 -75.73 18.18 1.44
C GLY A 455 -75.82 16.84 2.19
N GLY A 456 -76.05 16.74 3.49
CA GLY A 456 -76.53 17.67 4.50
C GLY A 456 -77.43 16.88 5.44
N ARG A 457 -76.92 16.53 6.63
CA ARG A 457 -77.59 16.42 7.94
C ARG A 457 -76.62 15.83 8.95
#